data_AF-A0A2V7YZ98-F1
#
_entry.id   AF-A0A2V7YZ98-F1
#
_cell.length_a   1.000
_cell.length_b   1.000
_cell.length_c   1.000
_cell.angle_alpha   90.00
_cell.angle_beta   90.00
_cell.angle_gamma   90.00
#
_symmetry.space_group_name_H-M   'P 1'
#
loop_
_entity.id
_entity.type
_entity.pdbx_description
1 polymer ?
#
loop_
_entity_poly.entity_id
_entity_poly.type
_entity_poly.pdbx_seq_one_letter_code
_entity_poly.pdbx_strand_id
1 'polypeptide(L)'
;MYLNIGEYWEEWLRHFNPLVGIKRQSPIRVRDAQKLSPHWNWSERHAPALAKYFIDVARPLKLADAPGGRKYLTTDERVLKRGKLVFAQNCARCHSSKQPPAPIHPNSPEGKKWFEEEVMKPDFLDNNFLSAEIRVPVTEVKTNATRAVASNALRDHIWDNFSSETYKTLPKVGSIQVWDPFTGKTRPWEVPGGGRGYYRPHVHAVDVDSRMEAFNDAIEKMFWSEKRLGKDSIWRTTAESSIQIPASYAPWLSRLADADGFIHVGPIPKGTPVNLLANTDLELKGLGHKAKLVRLLARTLSALKDVQKQGLTGDAATQRLLTLVPDFYALSSCPDFIEDEGHYFATPLPDVDKRALIEFLKTF
;
A
#
# COMPACT_ATOMS: atom_id res chain seq x y z
N MET A 1 12.82 7.77 9.90
CA MET A 1 13.25 8.92 9.10
C MET A 1 12.00 9.59 8.56
N TYR A 2 11.87 10.90 8.74
CA TYR A 2 10.82 11.70 8.12
C TYR A 2 11.48 12.46 6.96
N LEU A 3 11.09 12.13 5.73
CA LEU A 3 11.57 12.80 4.52
C LEU A 3 10.34 13.34 3.80
N ASN A 4 10.32 14.64 3.53
CA ASN A 4 9.36 15.18 2.59
C ASN A 4 9.96 15.07 1.18
N ILE A 5 9.25 14.40 0.26
CA ILE A 5 9.70 14.16 -1.13
C ILE A 5 10.07 15.48 -1.83
N GLY A 6 9.47 16.61 -1.43
CA GLY A 6 9.75 17.93 -1.96
C GLY A 6 11.01 18.63 -1.42
N GLU A 7 11.65 18.15 -0.35
CA GLU A 7 12.79 18.83 0.29
C GLU A 7 14.07 18.87 -0.55
N TYR A 8 14.19 17.96 -1.52
CA TYR A 8 15.29 17.98 -2.47
C TYR A 8 14.84 17.46 -3.84
N TRP A 9 13.73 18.02 -4.32
CA TRP A 9 13.05 17.58 -5.54
C TRP A 9 13.94 17.73 -6.80
N GLU A 10 14.85 18.70 -6.81
CA GLU A 10 15.78 18.96 -7.93
C GLU A 10 16.72 17.78 -8.16
N GLU A 11 17.21 17.18 -7.08
CA GLU A 11 18.05 15.98 -7.15
C GLU A 11 17.20 14.75 -7.38
N TRP A 12 16.03 14.64 -6.73
CA TRP A 12 15.09 13.53 -6.91
C TRP A 12 14.75 13.26 -8.37
N LEU A 13 14.43 14.30 -9.16
CA LEU A 13 14.12 14.16 -10.59
C LEU A 13 15.28 13.65 -11.45
N ARG A 14 16.52 13.68 -10.95
CA ARG A 14 17.69 13.18 -11.69
C ARG A 14 17.84 11.67 -11.59
N HIS A 15 17.17 11.03 -10.65
CA HIS A 15 17.40 9.62 -10.33
C HIS A 15 16.47 8.64 -11.05
N PHE A 16 15.44 9.11 -11.76
CA PHE A 16 14.51 8.28 -12.53
C PHE A 16 13.88 9.09 -13.69
N ASN A 17 13.04 8.47 -14.53
CA ASN A 17 12.20 9.19 -15.48
C ASN A 17 10.74 9.16 -14.99
N PRO A 18 10.12 10.31 -14.65
CA PRO A 18 8.80 10.33 -14.03
C PRO A 18 7.64 9.76 -14.87
N LEU A 19 7.73 9.78 -16.20
CA LEU A 19 6.61 9.37 -17.06
C LEU A 19 6.84 8.08 -17.83
N VAL A 20 8.10 7.74 -18.16
CA VAL A 20 8.39 6.64 -19.11
C VAL A 20 9.13 5.47 -18.45
N GLY A 21 9.61 5.61 -17.19
CA GLY A 21 10.10 4.48 -16.38
C GLY A 21 11.34 3.69 -16.89
N ILE A 22 11.85 4.00 -18.09
CA ILE A 22 12.95 3.29 -18.76
C ILE A 22 14.28 3.44 -18.01
N LYS A 23 14.53 4.64 -17.47
CA LYS A 23 15.77 4.95 -16.74
C LYS A 23 15.74 4.20 -15.41
N ARG A 24 16.73 3.33 -15.19
CA ARG A 24 16.94 2.67 -13.90
C ARG A 24 17.05 3.72 -12.79
N GLN A 25 16.35 3.46 -11.68
CA GLN A 25 16.47 4.28 -10.48
C GLN A 25 17.91 4.33 -9.95
N SER A 26 18.24 5.40 -9.23
CA SER A 26 19.46 5.46 -8.42
C SER A 26 19.20 6.15 -7.08
N PRO A 27 20.02 5.90 -6.04
CA PRO A 27 19.78 6.47 -4.72
C PRO A 27 20.05 7.97 -4.63
N ILE A 28 19.19 8.69 -3.90
CA ILE A 28 19.57 9.98 -3.31
C ILE A 28 20.43 9.69 -2.08
N ARG A 29 21.65 10.21 -2.04
CA ARG A 29 22.54 10.02 -0.89
C ARG A 29 22.27 11.10 0.15
N VAL A 30 22.13 10.70 1.41
CA VAL A 30 21.98 11.64 2.56
C VAL A 30 23.10 12.67 2.56
N ARG A 31 24.35 12.23 2.30
CA ARG A 31 25.53 13.10 2.24
C ARG A 31 25.41 14.20 1.18
N ASP A 32 24.81 13.90 0.04
CA ASP A 32 24.63 14.90 -1.03
C ASP A 32 23.56 15.90 -0.62
N ALA A 33 22.45 15.43 -0.02
CA ALA A 33 21.41 16.30 0.50
C ALA A 33 21.95 17.25 1.58
N GLN A 34 22.73 16.75 2.53
CA GLN A 34 23.41 17.55 3.57
C GLN A 34 24.37 18.59 2.97
N LYS A 35 25.07 18.25 1.89
CA LYS A 35 26.05 19.15 1.27
C LYS A 35 25.40 20.22 0.39
N LEU A 36 24.31 19.86 -0.31
CA LEU A 36 23.82 20.62 -1.47
C LEU A 36 22.41 21.20 -1.29
N SER A 37 21.61 20.71 -0.33
CA SER A 37 20.25 21.19 -0.10
C SER A 37 20.11 22.02 1.18
N PRO A 38 19.91 23.35 1.08
CA PRO A 38 19.56 24.17 2.23
C PRO A 38 18.25 23.75 2.92
N HIS A 39 17.27 23.26 2.14
CA HIS A 39 15.99 22.77 2.65
C HIS A 39 16.17 21.52 3.50
N TRP A 40 16.97 20.56 3.04
CA TRP A 40 17.35 19.39 3.83
C TRP A 40 18.00 19.79 5.16
N ASN A 41 19.01 20.66 5.09
CA ASN A 41 19.75 21.11 6.27
C ASN A 41 18.85 21.88 7.25
N TRP A 42 17.82 22.56 6.76
CA TRP A 42 16.80 23.14 7.63
C TRP A 42 16.02 22.03 8.33
N SER A 43 15.40 21.09 7.60
CA SER A 43 14.60 20.02 8.20
C SER A 43 15.38 19.16 9.18
N GLU A 44 16.61 18.77 8.85
CA GLU A 44 17.47 17.95 9.71
C GLU A 44 17.80 18.66 11.03
N ARG A 45 18.11 19.97 11.01
CA ARG A 45 18.37 20.76 12.23
C ARG A 45 17.15 20.90 13.13
N HIS A 46 15.94 20.83 12.58
CA HIS A 46 14.69 20.94 13.35
C HIS A 46 14.12 19.58 13.78
N ALA A 47 14.63 18.47 13.25
CA ALA A 47 14.17 17.13 13.61
C ALA A 47 14.19 16.83 15.13
N PRO A 48 15.18 17.27 15.93
CA PRO A 48 15.14 17.09 17.38
C PRO A 48 13.99 17.84 18.06
N ALA A 49 13.66 19.05 17.60
CA ALA A 49 12.55 19.83 18.12
C ALA A 49 11.21 19.17 17.77
N LEU A 50 11.08 18.64 16.55
CA LEU A 50 9.91 17.88 16.13
C LEU A 50 9.76 16.58 16.94
N ALA A 51 10.85 15.86 17.20
CA ALA A 51 10.83 14.67 18.05
C ALA A 51 10.39 15.02 19.48
N LYS A 52 10.90 16.11 20.06
CA LYS A 52 10.48 16.62 21.36
C LYS A 52 8.98 16.96 21.37
N TYR A 53 8.47 17.60 20.32
CA TYR A 53 7.04 17.85 20.18
C TYR A 53 6.22 16.54 20.19
N PHE A 54 6.64 15.52 19.42
CA PHE A 54 5.93 14.25 19.41
C PHE A 54 5.96 13.50 20.74
N ILE A 55 7.06 13.59 21.49
CA ILE A 55 7.23 12.92 22.79
C ILE A 55 6.47 13.66 23.90
N ASP A 56 6.57 14.99 23.94
CA ASP A 56 6.09 15.77 25.08
C ASP A 56 4.68 16.34 24.88
N VAL A 57 4.31 16.65 23.63
CA VAL A 57 3.13 17.46 23.30
C VAL A 57 2.08 16.68 22.51
N ALA A 58 2.48 15.95 21.45
CA ALA A 58 1.56 15.25 20.55
C ALA A 58 1.01 13.94 21.16
N ARG A 59 0.28 14.07 22.27
CA ARG A 59 -0.38 12.95 22.95
C ARG A 59 -1.50 12.37 22.07
N PRO A 60 -1.86 11.08 22.26
CA PRO A 60 -3.02 10.49 21.60
C PRO A 60 -4.27 11.36 21.80
N LEU A 61 -4.94 11.67 20.69
CA LEU A 61 -6.18 12.44 20.68
C LEU A 61 -7.36 11.47 20.83
N LYS A 62 -7.74 11.18 22.08
CA LYS A 62 -8.82 10.23 22.39
C LYS A 62 -10.16 10.79 21.92
N LEU A 63 -11.03 9.93 21.40
CA LEU A 63 -12.39 10.32 21.01
C LEU A 63 -13.19 10.91 22.18
N ALA A 64 -12.95 10.45 23.41
CA ALA A 64 -13.60 10.95 24.62
C ALA A 64 -13.28 12.43 24.95
N ASP A 65 -12.15 12.93 24.44
CA ASP A 65 -11.67 14.29 24.67
C ASP A 65 -12.03 15.24 23.52
N ALA A 66 -12.51 14.69 22.40
CA ALA A 66 -12.95 15.47 21.25
C ALA A 66 -14.33 16.13 21.51
N PRO A 67 -14.56 17.38 21.07
CA PRO A 67 -15.87 18.00 21.14
C PRO A 67 -16.96 17.13 20.50
N GLY A 68 -18.00 16.81 21.26
CA GLY A 68 -19.08 15.93 20.80
C GLY A 68 -18.72 14.44 20.69
N GLY A 69 -17.46 14.03 20.88
CA GLY A 69 -17.01 12.66 20.69
C GLY A 69 -17.62 11.65 21.67
N ARG A 70 -17.94 12.10 22.90
CA ARG A 70 -18.58 11.25 23.93
C ARG A 70 -19.91 10.65 23.51
N LYS A 71 -20.64 11.27 22.56
CA LYS A 71 -21.90 10.73 22.03
C LYS A 71 -21.73 9.38 21.31
N TYR A 72 -20.50 9.06 20.88
CA TYR A 72 -20.17 7.82 20.19
C TYR A 72 -19.67 6.69 21.09
N LEU A 73 -19.46 6.98 22.39
CA LEU A 73 -18.91 6.02 23.35
C LEU A 73 -20.02 5.38 24.18
N THR A 74 -20.04 4.05 24.21
CA THR A 74 -20.90 3.32 25.16
C THR A 74 -20.42 3.48 26.60
N THR A 75 -21.38 3.46 27.54
CA THR A 75 -21.12 3.37 28.99
C THR A 75 -21.40 1.99 29.55
N ASP A 76 -21.77 1.01 28.70
CA ASP A 76 -22.04 -0.37 29.14
C ASP A 76 -20.73 -1.12 29.39
N GLU A 77 -20.39 -1.29 30.67
CA GLU A 77 -19.19 -2.00 31.11
C GLU A 77 -19.14 -3.46 30.66
N ARG A 78 -20.29 -4.13 30.48
CA ARG A 78 -20.34 -5.52 30.01
C ARG A 78 -19.92 -5.60 28.56
N VAL A 79 -20.38 -4.66 27.74
CA VAL A 79 -19.99 -4.54 26.33
C VAL A 79 -18.49 -4.22 26.22
N LEU A 80 -18.00 -3.24 26.97
CA LEU A 80 -16.58 -2.89 26.97
C LEU A 80 -15.69 -4.04 27.44
N LYS A 81 -16.07 -4.74 28.53
CA LYS A 81 -15.35 -5.92 29.02
C LYS A 81 -15.31 -7.03 27.96
N ARG A 82 -16.41 -7.26 27.24
CA ARG A 82 -16.43 -8.23 26.15
C ARG A 82 -15.51 -7.78 25.01
N GLY A 83 -15.59 -6.53 24.57
CA GLY A 83 -14.74 -5.97 23.52
C GLY A 83 -13.24 -6.08 23.82
N LYS A 84 -12.86 -5.79 25.08
CA LYS A 84 -11.50 -5.99 25.60
C LYS A 84 -11.00 -7.42 25.42
N LEU A 85 -11.78 -8.43 25.85
CA LEU A 85 -11.40 -9.84 25.69
C LEU A 85 -11.25 -10.22 24.22
N VAL A 86 -12.21 -9.81 23.38
CA VAL A 86 -12.15 -10.10 21.95
C VAL A 86 -10.91 -9.46 21.31
N PHE A 87 -10.57 -8.23 21.69
CA PHE A 87 -9.35 -7.55 21.25
C PHE A 87 -8.09 -8.30 21.69
N ALA A 88 -7.99 -8.70 22.96
CA ALA A 88 -6.87 -9.46 23.49
C ALA A 88 -6.61 -10.76 22.71
N GLN A 89 -7.68 -11.48 22.39
CA GLN A 89 -7.62 -12.79 21.75
C GLN A 89 -7.30 -12.74 20.25
N ASN A 90 -7.71 -11.67 19.57
CA ASN A 90 -7.71 -11.62 18.09
C ASN A 90 -6.87 -10.49 17.49
N CYS A 91 -6.56 -9.42 18.26
CA CYS A 91 -5.99 -8.18 17.72
C CYS A 91 -4.70 -7.76 18.42
N ALA A 92 -4.59 -7.96 19.74
CA ALA A 92 -3.56 -7.35 20.59
C ALA A 92 -2.12 -7.72 20.19
N ARG A 93 -1.89 -8.92 19.64
CA ARG A 93 -0.57 -9.31 19.15
C ARG A 93 0.00 -8.32 18.12
N CYS A 94 -0.83 -7.79 17.24
CA CYS A 94 -0.38 -6.84 16.20
C CYS A 94 -0.67 -5.38 16.60
N HIS A 95 -1.74 -5.15 17.37
CA HIS A 95 -2.28 -3.82 17.68
C HIS A 95 -2.07 -3.37 19.13
N SER A 96 -1.11 -3.93 19.85
CA SER A 96 -0.70 -3.47 21.18
C SER A 96 0.81 -3.37 21.24
N SER A 97 1.35 -2.27 21.76
CA SER A 97 2.78 -2.20 22.05
C SER A 97 3.14 -2.86 23.36
N LYS A 98 2.17 -3.01 24.27
CA LYS A 98 2.29 -3.84 25.46
C LYS A 98 2.23 -5.29 25.03
N GLN A 99 3.35 -6.00 25.13
CA GLN A 99 3.55 -7.38 24.68
C GLN A 99 3.92 -8.28 25.86
N PRO A 100 3.58 -9.58 25.82
CA PRO A 100 3.95 -10.51 26.87
C PRO A 100 5.48 -10.58 27.01
N PRO A 101 6.00 -10.70 28.25
CA PRO A 101 7.44 -10.73 28.47
C PRO A 101 8.05 -12.01 27.90
N ALA A 102 9.28 -11.93 27.39
CA ALA A 102 10.03 -13.11 26.98
C ALA A 102 10.18 -14.09 28.15
N PRO A 103 10.08 -15.41 27.92
CA PRO A 103 10.01 -16.10 26.62
C PRO A 103 8.58 -16.37 26.10
N ILE A 104 7.54 -15.76 26.67
CA ILE A 104 6.15 -16.03 26.28
C ILE A 104 5.90 -15.55 24.85
N HIS A 105 5.50 -16.47 23.97
CA HIS A 105 5.21 -16.13 22.59
C HIS A 105 3.81 -15.50 22.48
N PRO A 106 3.63 -14.33 21.82
CA PRO A 106 2.34 -13.63 21.75
C PRO A 106 1.16 -14.43 21.17
N ASN A 107 1.43 -15.42 20.31
CA ASN A 107 0.40 -16.31 19.77
C ASN A 107 0.06 -17.53 20.64
N SER A 108 0.87 -17.82 21.66
CA SER A 108 0.64 -19.01 22.49
C SER A 108 -0.60 -18.84 23.38
N PRO A 109 -1.16 -19.93 23.91
CA PRO A 109 -2.23 -19.84 24.90
C PRO A 109 -1.86 -18.94 26.09
N GLU A 110 -0.61 -19.00 26.56
CA GLU A 110 -0.09 -18.17 27.65
C GLU A 110 -0.01 -16.69 27.23
N GLY A 111 0.44 -16.41 26.00
CA GLY A 111 0.47 -15.05 25.45
C GLY A 111 -0.92 -14.43 25.34
N LYS A 112 -1.90 -15.21 24.86
CA LYS A 112 -3.31 -14.77 24.81
C LYS A 112 -3.87 -14.48 26.18
N LYS A 113 -3.65 -15.37 27.16
CA LYS A 113 -4.05 -15.16 28.54
C LYS A 113 -3.41 -13.90 29.14
N TRP A 114 -2.14 -13.66 28.86
CA TRP A 114 -1.46 -12.44 29.28
C TRP A 114 -2.13 -11.19 28.69
N PHE A 115 -2.50 -11.19 27.41
CA PHE A 115 -3.23 -10.06 26.81
C PHE A 115 -4.61 -9.86 27.44
N GLU A 116 -5.33 -10.94 27.79
CA GLU A 116 -6.62 -10.87 28.47
C GLU A 116 -6.52 -10.19 29.84
N GLU A 117 -5.43 -10.45 30.56
CA GLU A 117 -5.14 -9.78 31.84
C GLU A 117 -4.71 -8.32 31.63
N GLU A 118 -3.83 -8.07 30.66
CA GLU A 118 -3.28 -6.74 30.38
C GLU A 118 -4.35 -5.74 29.90
N VAL A 119 -5.24 -6.15 29.00
CA VAL A 119 -6.29 -5.28 28.43
C VAL A 119 -7.32 -4.82 29.48
N MET A 120 -7.44 -5.56 30.58
CA MET A 120 -8.38 -5.25 31.65
C MET A 120 -7.89 -4.14 32.57
N LYS A 121 -6.59 -3.87 32.60
CA LYS A 121 -6.02 -2.83 33.45
C LYS A 121 -6.54 -1.44 33.05
N PRO A 122 -6.79 -0.54 34.02
CA PRO A 122 -7.32 0.79 33.72
C PRO A 122 -6.35 1.64 32.89
N ASP A 123 -5.04 1.40 33.03
CA ASP A 123 -3.96 2.07 32.32
C ASP A 123 -3.58 1.36 31.01
N PHE A 124 -4.37 0.40 30.51
CA PHE A 124 -4.04 -0.38 29.31
C PHE A 124 -3.66 0.49 28.10
N LEU A 125 -4.41 1.58 27.87
CA LEU A 125 -4.16 2.53 26.77
C LEU A 125 -3.01 3.50 27.05
N ASP A 126 -2.61 3.66 28.31
CA ASP A 126 -1.52 4.56 28.67
C ASP A 126 -0.18 3.94 28.24
N ASN A 127 0.61 4.71 27.50
CA ASN A 127 1.86 4.27 26.86
C ASN A 127 1.69 3.06 25.91
N ASN A 128 0.47 2.84 25.41
CA ASN A 128 0.20 1.86 24.38
C ASN A 128 0.04 2.56 23.03
N PHE A 129 0.97 2.35 22.09
CA PHE A 129 0.93 3.00 20.77
C PHE A 129 0.00 2.26 19.79
N LEU A 130 -0.70 1.21 20.27
CA LEU A 130 -1.66 0.40 19.53
C LEU A 130 -1.07 -0.23 18.25
N SER A 131 0.22 -0.53 18.33
CA SER A 131 1.05 -1.19 17.32
C SER A 131 2.10 -2.02 18.05
N ALA A 132 2.29 -3.26 17.64
CA ALA A 132 3.34 -4.12 18.19
C ALA A 132 4.74 -3.82 17.60
N GLU A 133 4.84 -2.88 16.65
CA GLU A 133 6.09 -2.54 15.93
C GLU A 133 6.78 -3.73 15.22
N ILE A 134 6.04 -4.82 15.02
CA ILE A 134 6.51 -6.01 14.31
C ILE A 134 6.27 -5.88 12.80
N ARG A 135 7.05 -6.64 12.02
CA ARG A 135 6.85 -6.81 10.58
C ARG A 135 5.88 -7.96 10.37
N VAL A 136 4.66 -7.66 9.90
CA VAL A 136 3.64 -8.70 9.61
C VAL A 136 3.64 -9.02 8.12
N PRO A 137 3.76 -10.29 7.72
CA PRO A 137 3.82 -10.68 6.32
C PRO A 137 2.47 -10.52 5.61
N VAL A 138 2.49 -10.22 4.31
CA VAL A 138 1.28 -10.09 3.47
C VAL A 138 0.49 -11.39 3.38
N THR A 139 1.13 -12.55 3.56
CA THR A 139 0.46 -13.85 3.67
C THR A 139 -0.52 -13.92 4.84
N GLU A 140 -0.32 -13.09 5.87
CA GLU A 140 -1.18 -12.99 7.04
C GLU A 140 -2.12 -11.79 6.96
N VAL A 141 -1.63 -10.60 6.60
CA VAL A 141 -2.44 -9.36 6.53
C VAL A 141 -3.40 -9.36 5.35
N LYS A 142 -3.02 -9.95 4.21
CA LYS A 142 -3.83 -10.10 2.99
C LYS A 142 -4.44 -8.83 2.40
N THR A 143 -3.99 -7.63 2.80
CA THR A 143 -4.31 -6.40 2.06
C THR A 143 -3.62 -6.41 0.70
N ASN A 144 -4.04 -5.53 -0.23
CA ASN A 144 -3.43 -5.46 -1.56
C ASN A 144 -1.88 -5.45 -1.48
N ALA A 145 -1.26 -6.40 -2.16
CA ALA A 145 0.16 -6.68 -2.01
C ALA A 145 1.07 -5.54 -2.54
N THR A 146 0.57 -4.68 -3.44
CA THR A 146 1.33 -3.57 -4.03
C THR A 146 1.96 -2.68 -2.95
N ARG A 147 1.21 -2.43 -1.87
CA ARG A 147 1.66 -1.64 -0.71
C ARG A 147 2.83 -2.27 0.05
N ALA A 148 2.95 -3.59 0.03
CA ALA A 148 4.01 -4.32 0.73
C ALA A 148 5.22 -4.66 -0.16
N VAL A 149 5.09 -4.58 -1.49
CA VAL A 149 6.13 -5.00 -2.43
C VAL A 149 6.81 -3.85 -3.18
N ALA A 150 6.55 -2.61 -2.77
CA ALA A 150 7.22 -1.44 -3.31
C ALA A 150 8.75 -1.57 -3.22
N SER A 151 9.44 -1.25 -4.31
CA SER A 151 10.89 -1.43 -4.44
C SER A 151 11.69 -0.15 -4.15
N ASN A 152 11.04 1.01 -4.03
CA ASN A 152 11.74 2.30 -3.96
C ASN A 152 12.73 2.43 -2.79
N ALA A 153 12.48 1.71 -1.70
CA ALA A 153 13.33 1.68 -0.50
C ALA A 153 14.42 0.59 -0.53
N LEU A 154 14.55 -0.15 -1.63
CA LEU A 154 15.56 -1.19 -1.78
C LEU A 154 16.92 -0.62 -2.18
N ARG A 155 17.93 -1.49 -2.19
CA ARG A 155 19.27 -1.12 -2.67
C ARG A 155 19.23 -0.59 -4.09
N ASP A 156 20.06 0.42 -4.35
CA ASP A 156 20.18 1.10 -5.62
C ASP A 156 18.90 1.81 -6.10
N HIS A 157 17.84 1.85 -5.28
CA HIS A 157 16.61 2.58 -5.60
C HIS A 157 16.58 3.92 -4.90
N ILE A 158 15.65 4.78 -5.32
CA ILE A 158 15.59 6.19 -4.95
C ILE A 158 15.70 6.46 -3.45
N TRP A 159 15.10 5.60 -2.62
CA TRP A 159 15.05 5.73 -1.16
C TRP A 159 15.96 4.74 -0.41
N ASP A 160 16.98 4.18 -1.07
CA ASP A 160 17.93 3.24 -0.46
C ASP A 160 18.53 3.78 0.85
N ASN A 161 19.05 5.02 0.82
CA ASN A 161 19.70 5.64 1.97
C ASN A 161 18.74 6.01 3.12
N PHE A 162 17.44 5.76 2.94
CA PHE A 162 16.37 6.15 3.86
C PHE A 162 15.63 4.96 4.47
N SER A 163 16.12 3.75 4.21
CA SER A 163 15.59 2.50 4.77
C SER A 163 16.68 1.71 5.48
N SER A 164 16.31 0.98 6.53
CA SER A 164 17.27 0.24 7.33
C SER A 164 17.77 -1.03 6.63
N GLU A 165 18.97 -1.46 6.98
CA GLU A 165 19.49 -2.76 6.54
C GLU A 165 18.58 -3.91 6.99
N THR A 166 18.06 -3.83 8.21
CA THR A 166 17.09 -4.79 8.75
C THR A 166 15.78 -4.85 7.96
N TYR A 167 15.39 -3.76 7.27
CA TYR A 167 14.26 -3.80 6.34
C TYR A 167 14.66 -4.58 5.08
N LYS A 168 15.79 -4.23 4.45
CA LYS A 168 16.24 -4.82 3.18
C LYS A 168 16.60 -6.30 3.27
N THR A 169 16.88 -6.80 4.48
CA THR A 169 17.26 -8.20 4.74
C THR A 169 16.14 -9.06 5.33
N LEU A 170 14.89 -8.56 5.41
CA LEU A 170 13.78 -9.41 5.86
C LEU A 170 13.65 -10.64 4.96
N PRO A 171 13.32 -11.80 5.55
CA PRO A 171 13.21 -13.05 4.82
C PRO A 171 12.06 -12.99 3.79
N LYS A 172 12.07 -13.92 2.85
CA LYS A 172 10.95 -14.07 1.91
C LYS A 172 9.72 -14.56 2.67
N VAL A 173 8.56 -14.04 2.29
CA VAL A 173 7.27 -14.39 2.92
C VAL A 173 6.54 -15.54 2.21
N GLY A 174 7.05 -16.00 1.06
CA GLY A 174 6.45 -17.07 0.24
C GLY A 174 5.41 -16.56 -0.76
N SER A 175 4.47 -17.42 -1.12
CA SER A 175 3.43 -17.14 -2.13
C SER A 175 2.11 -16.68 -1.50
N ILE A 176 1.40 -15.82 -2.23
CA ILE A 176 -0.02 -15.48 -1.98
C ILE A 176 -0.89 -15.89 -3.17
N GLN A 177 -2.19 -15.99 -2.95
CA GLN A 177 -3.15 -16.22 -4.02
C GLN A 177 -3.62 -14.89 -4.61
N VAL A 178 -3.53 -14.72 -5.94
CA VAL A 178 -4.00 -13.53 -6.64
C VAL A 178 -5.07 -13.90 -7.67
N TRP A 179 -6.13 -13.11 -7.75
CA TRP A 179 -7.21 -13.32 -8.73
C TRP A 179 -6.91 -12.59 -10.05
N ASP A 180 -7.05 -13.29 -11.16
CA ASP A 180 -6.82 -12.76 -12.50
C ASP A 180 -8.15 -12.27 -13.13
N PRO A 181 -8.32 -10.95 -13.35
CA PRO A 181 -9.54 -10.39 -13.92
C PRO A 181 -9.80 -10.74 -15.39
N PHE A 182 -8.83 -11.30 -16.11
CA PHE A 182 -8.97 -11.67 -17.53
C PHE A 182 -9.34 -13.15 -17.70
N THR A 183 -8.85 -14.02 -16.81
CA THR A 183 -9.15 -15.46 -16.87
C THR A 183 -10.21 -15.91 -15.86
N GLY A 184 -10.51 -15.07 -14.86
CA GLY A 184 -11.41 -15.38 -13.76
C GLY A 184 -10.84 -16.37 -12.75
N LYS A 185 -9.57 -16.79 -12.89
CA LYS A 185 -8.93 -17.81 -12.07
C LYS A 185 -8.03 -17.19 -11.01
N THR A 186 -7.94 -17.85 -9.87
CA THR A 186 -6.94 -17.54 -8.85
C THR A 186 -5.68 -18.35 -9.12
N ARG A 187 -4.51 -17.73 -8.97
CA ARG A 187 -3.21 -18.38 -9.13
C ARG A 187 -2.28 -18.03 -7.98
N PRO A 188 -1.35 -18.92 -7.61
CA PRO A 188 -0.27 -18.55 -6.69
C PRO A 188 0.64 -17.52 -7.37
N TRP A 189 1.10 -16.55 -6.60
CA TRP A 189 2.13 -15.60 -6.97
C TRP A 189 3.17 -15.51 -5.86
N GLU A 190 4.43 -15.75 -6.22
CA GLU A 190 5.54 -15.67 -5.28
C GLU A 190 5.85 -14.21 -4.96
N VAL A 191 5.70 -13.83 -3.69
CA VAL A 191 5.96 -12.46 -3.24
C VAL A 191 7.45 -12.18 -3.36
N PRO A 192 7.85 -11.08 -4.04
CA PRO A 192 9.26 -10.75 -4.18
C PRO A 192 9.96 -10.59 -2.83
N GLY A 193 11.19 -11.10 -2.73
CA GLY A 193 12.01 -10.99 -1.52
C GLY A 193 12.80 -9.68 -1.40
N GLY A 194 13.77 -9.67 -0.48
CA GLY A 194 14.68 -8.54 -0.26
C GLY A 194 14.03 -7.42 0.54
N GLY A 195 13.35 -7.75 1.63
CA GLY A 195 12.69 -6.76 2.49
C GLY A 195 11.22 -6.47 2.18
N ARG A 196 10.71 -6.99 1.06
CA ARG A 196 9.33 -6.82 0.60
C ARG A 196 8.39 -7.87 1.18
N GLY A 197 7.10 -7.56 1.15
CA GLY A 197 6.03 -8.42 1.63
C GLY A 197 5.58 -8.15 3.07
N TYR A 198 5.95 -7.00 3.65
CA TYR A 198 5.62 -6.66 5.04
C TYR A 198 4.94 -5.29 5.15
N TYR A 199 3.97 -5.17 6.07
CA TYR A 199 3.23 -3.93 6.34
C TYR A 199 3.71 -3.17 7.58
N ARG A 200 3.38 -1.87 7.63
CA ARG A 200 3.36 -1.02 8.84
C ARG A 200 2.07 -0.21 8.89
N PRO A 201 1.39 -0.08 10.04
CA PRO A 201 0.15 0.71 10.14
C PRO A 201 0.37 2.21 9.90
N HIS A 202 -0.64 2.92 9.38
CA HIS A 202 -0.66 4.36 9.12
C HIS A 202 -1.99 5.00 9.56
N VAL A 203 -2.03 6.32 9.79
CA VAL A 203 -3.23 7.07 10.26
C VAL A 203 -3.36 8.43 9.54
N HIS A 204 -4.59 8.89 9.25
CA HIS A 204 -4.92 10.17 8.61
C HIS A 204 -5.93 11.02 9.43
N ALA A 205 -6.09 12.32 9.13
CA ALA A 205 -6.90 13.29 9.92
C ALA A 205 -7.98 14.02 9.09
N VAL A 206 -9.20 14.17 9.66
CA VAL A 206 -10.39 14.99 9.26
C VAL A 206 -11.24 15.27 10.53
N ASP A 207 -12.41 15.92 10.45
CA ASP A 207 -13.27 16.24 11.63
C ASP A 207 -13.89 14.99 12.32
N VAL A 208 -14.48 15.17 13.51
CA VAL A 208 -14.92 14.05 14.38
C VAL A 208 -16.02 13.20 13.75
N ASP A 209 -17.06 13.82 13.19
CA ASP A 209 -18.22 13.08 12.69
C ASP A 209 -17.84 12.33 11.39
N SER A 210 -17.11 12.99 10.48
CA SER A 210 -16.55 12.37 9.27
C SER A 210 -15.57 11.24 9.62
N ARG A 211 -14.77 11.39 10.68
CA ARG A 211 -13.88 10.33 11.17
C ARG A 211 -14.65 9.13 11.70
N MET A 212 -15.74 9.35 12.43
CA MET A 212 -16.56 8.27 12.95
C MET A 212 -17.31 7.54 11.84
N GLU A 213 -17.77 8.24 10.81
CA GLU A 213 -18.34 7.63 9.61
C GLU A 213 -17.30 6.76 8.89
N ALA A 214 -16.11 7.30 8.62
CA ALA A 214 -15.02 6.56 7.98
C ALA A 214 -14.56 5.36 8.84
N PHE A 215 -14.47 5.52 10.16
CA PHE A 215 -14.15 4.43 11.08
C PHE A 215 -15.21 3.32 11.03
N ASN A 216 -16.49 3.67 11.11
CA ASN A 216 -17.59 2.71 11.09
C ASN A 216 -17.63 1.96 9.74
N ASP A 217 -17.50 2.67 8.62
CA ASP A 217 -17.44 2.05 7.29
C ASP A 217 -16.24 1.07 7.17
N ALA A 218 -15.05 1.51 7.57
CA ALA A 218 -13.85 0.69 7.50
C ALA A 218 -13.91 -0.53 8.45
N ILE A 219 -14.32 -0.33 9.70
CA ILE A 219 -14.38 -1.42 10.70
C ILE A 219 -15.47 -2.43 10.34
N GLU A 220 -16.59 -1.99 9.78
CA GLU A 220 -17.64 -2.89 9.31
C GLU A 220 -17.15 -3.73 8.13
N LYS A 221 -16.53 -3.11 7.12
CA LYS A 221 -15.92 -3.87 6.00
C LYS A 221 -14.81 -4.80 6.49
N MET A 222 -14.08 -4.43 7.53
CA MET A 222 -13.05 -5.28 8.10
C MET A 222 -13.63 -6.51 8.80
N PHE A 223 -14.73 -6.36 9.54
CA PHE A 223 -15.31 -7.42 10.37
C PHE A 223 -16.37 -8.28 9.64
N TRP A 224 -17.07 -7.71 8.67
CA TRP A 224 -18.01 -8.38 7.78
C TRP A 224 -17.45 -8.31 6.35
N SER A 225 -16.61 -9.28 6.01
CA SER A 225 -15.86 -9.29 4.75
C SER A 225 -16.75 -9.27 3.51
N GLU A 226 -17.99 -9.75 3.63
CA GLU A 226 -19.02 -9.69 2.59
C GLU A 226 -19.48 -8.27 2.26
N LYS A 227 -19.20 -7.28 3.10
CA LYS A 227 -19.46 -5.86 2.83
C LYS A 227 -18.37 -5.20 1.98
N ARG A 228 -17.24 -5.88 1.75
CA ARG A 228 -16.17 -5.40 0.86
C ARG A 228 -16.64 -5.55 -0.59
N LEU A 229 -16.16 -4.67 -1.46
CA LEU A 229 -16.40 -4.74 -2.91
C LEU A 229 -15.66 -5.94 -3.52
N GLY A 230 -14.53 -6.35 -2.94
CA GLY A 230 -13.75 -7.48 -3.44
C GLY A 230 -13.33 -7.24 -4.88
N LYS A 231 -13.78 -8.09 -5.82
CA LYS A 231 -13.44 -7.95 -7.24
C LYS A 231 -13.92 -6.63 -7.87
N ASP A 232 -14.96 -6.02 -7.28
CA ASP A 232 -15.49 -4.74 -7.75
C ASP A 232 -14.67 -3.55 -7.26
N SER A 233 -13.70 -3.75 -6.35
CA SER A 233 -12.73 -2.72 -5.94
C SER A 233 -11.63 -2.46 -6.97
N ILE A 234 -11.52 -3.29 -8.02
CA ILE A 234 -10.50 -3.15 -9.05
C ILE A 234 -10.75 -1.84 -9.81
N TRP A 235 -9.79 -0.92 -9.71
CA TRP A 235 -9.80 0.31 -10.52
C TRP A 235 -9.74 -0.04 -12.01
N ARG A 236 -10.73 0.43 -12.77
CA ARG A 236 -10.85 0.21 -14.21
C ARG A 236 -11.08 1.51 -14.95
N THR A 237 -10.59 1.58 -16.18
CA THR A 237 -10.97 2.67 -17.10
C THR A 237 -12.49 2.69 -17.27
N THR A 238 -13.11 3.85 -17.14
CA THR A 238 -14.57 4.02 -17.26
C THR A 238 -15.02 4.31 -18.69
N ALA A 239 -14.08 4.68 -19.56
CA ALA A 239 -14.24 4.91 -20.99
C ALA A 239 -12.97 4.45 -21.74
N GLU A 240 -13.04 4.40 -23.06
CA GLU A 240 -11.81 4.30 -23.87
C GLU A 240 -10.89 5.48 -23.51
N SER A 241 -9.62 5.19 -23.27
CA SER A 241 -8.66 6.15 -22.73
C SER A 241 -7.34 6.12 -23.50
N SER A 242 -6.50 7.13 -23.32
CA SER A 242 -5.11 7.11 -23.77
C SER A 242 -4.20 7.68 -22.69
N ILE A 243 -2.95 7.22 -22.64
CA ILE A 243 -1.91 7.86 -21.85
C ILE A 243 -1.26 8.92 -22.74
N GLN A 244 -1.22 10.16 -22.26
CA GLN A 244 -0.61 11.28 -22.95
C GLN A 244 0.78 11.56 -22.36
N ILE A 245 1.82 11.45 -23.19
CA ILE A 245 3.20 11.72 -22.79
C ILE A 245 3.66 12.95 -23.58
N PRO A 246 3.95 14.10 -22.95
CA PRO A 246 4.49 15.24 -23.67
C PRO A 246 5.82 14.85 -24.33
N ALA A 247 6.02 15.23 -25.61
CA ALA A 247 7.21 14.86 -26.35
C ALA A 247 8.53 15.30 -25.67
N SER A 248 8.48 16.36 -24.87
CA SER A 248 9.60 16.87 -24.07
C SER A 248 10.09 15.90 -22.98
N TYR A 249 9.23 14.99 -22.49
CA TYR A 249 9.61 13.97 -21.51
C TYR A 249 10.20 12.70 -22.16
N ALA A 250 10.03 12.55 -23.47
CA ALA A 250 10.55 11.43 -24.27
C ALA A 250 11.10 11.91 -25.62
N PRO A 251 12.15 12.77 -25.65
CA PRO A 251 12.66 13.35 -26.89
C PRO A 251 13.13 12.30 -27.91
N TRP A 252 13.57 11.12 -27.45
CA TRP A 252 13.94 9.99 -28.32
C TRP A 252 12.73 9.35 -29.04
N LEU A 253 11.50 9.60 -28.59
CA LEU A 253 10.25 9.19 -29.23
C LEU A 253 9.49 10.36 -29.86
N SER A 254 10.08 11.56 -29.94
CA SER A 254 9.42 12.76 -30.50
C SER A 254 8.82 12.56 -31.89
N ARG A 255 9.36 11.64 -32.70
CA ARG A 255 8.81 11.26 -34.02
C ARG A 255 7.45 10.55 -33.96
N LEU A 256 7.06 10.06 -32.79
CA LEU A 256 5.75 9.45 -32.52
C LEU A 256 4.76 10.45 -31.93
N ALA A 257 5.17 11.71 -31.73
CA ALA A 257 4.28 12.74 -31.23
C ALA A 257 3.32 13.19 -32.33
N ASP A 258 2.06 13.39 -31.96
CA ASP A 258 1.06 13.98 -32.83
C ASP A 258 1.26 15.50 -32.92
N ALA A 259 0.47 16.15 -33.77
CA ALA A 259 0.57 17.60 -34.02
C ALA A 259 0.30 18.46 -32.76
N ASP A 260 -0.32 17.89 -31.73
CA ASP A 260 -0.55 18.52 -30.44
C ASP A 260 0.68 18.49 -29.50
N GLY A 261 1.77 17.84 -29.91
CA GLY A 261 3.01 17.73 -29.14
C GLY A 261 3.03 16.59 -28.12
N PHE A 262 2.05 15.68 -28.14
CA PHE A 262 1.96 14.53 -27.25
C PHE A 262 2.14 13.22 -28.00
N ILE A 263 2.76 12.25 -27.33
CA ILE A 263 2.75 10.85 -27.74
C ILE A 263 1.56 10.20 -27.04
N HIS A 264 0.57 9.76 -27.82
CA HIS A 264 -0.61 9.08 -27.30
C HIS A 264 -0.41 7.57 -27.31
N VAL A 265 -0.46 6.94 -26.12
CA VAL A 265 -0.43 5.48 -25.98
C VAL A 265 -1.86 5.00 -25.77
N GLY A 266 -2.49 4.52 -26.83
CA GLY A 266 -3.87 4.06 -26.86
C GLY A 266 -4.33 3.67 -28.28
N PRO A 267 -5.58 3.20 -28.44
CA PRO A 267 -6.65 3.25 -27.45
C PRO A 267 -6.48 2.21 -26.32
N ILE A 268 -6.80 2.59 -25.09
CA ILE A 268 -6.92 1.71 -23.93
C ILE A 268 -8.41 1.39 -23.77
N PRO A 269 -8.84 0.13 -23.92
CA PRO A 269 -10.25 -0.22 -23.86
C PRO A 269 -10.89 0.18 -22.52
N LYS A 270 -12.18 0.54 -22.54
CA LYS A 270 -13.01 0.65 -21.34
C LYS A 270 -12.98 -0.65 -20.54
N GLY A 271 -12.93 -0.56 -19.21
CA GLY A 271 -12.91 -1.71 -18.31
C GLY A 271 -11.52 -2.30 -18.04
N THR A 272 -10.47 -1.73 -18.64
CA THR A 272 -9.07 -2.14 -18.45
C THR A 272 -8.65 -1.87 -16.99
N PRO A 273 -8.17 -2.88 -16.23
CA PRO A 273 -7.61 -2.66 -14.91
C PRO A 273 -6.46 -1.66 -14.95
N VAL A 274 -6.53 -0.59 -14.15
CA VAL A 274 -5.51 0.47 -14.12
C VAL A 274 -4.14 -0.09 -13.74
N ASN A 275 -4.11 -0.98 -12.73
CA ASN A 275 -2.89 -1.62 -12.26
C ASN A 275 -2.25 -2.57 -13.29
N LEU A 276 -2.95 -2.96 -14.37
CA LEU A 276 -2.33 -3.74 -15.44
C LEU A 276 -1.22 -2.92 -16.11
N LEU A 277 -1.48 -1.63 -16.30
CA LEU A 277 -0.54 -0.68 -16.89
C LEU A 277 0.38 -0.10 -15.82
N ALA A 278 -0.19 0.39 -14.72
CA ALA A 278 0.55 1.12 -13.69
C ALA A 278 1.61 0.25 -12.97
N ASN A 279 1.38 -1.06 -12.80
CA ASN A 279 2.34 -1.95 -12.16
C ASN A 279 3.37 -2.54 -13.13
N THR A 280 3.35 -2.16 -14.41
CA THR A 280 4.32 -2.65 -15.40
C THR A 280 5.70 -2.10 -15.10
N ASP A 281 6.66 -3.00 -14.88
CA ASP A 281 8.05 -2.64 -14.60
C ASP A 281 8.81 -2.34 -15.89
N LEU A 282 8.93 -1.06 -16.20
CA LEU A 282 9.58 -0.54 -17.40
C LEU A 282 11.10 -0.34 -17.26
N GLU A 283 11.70 -0.69 -16.13
CA GLU A 283 13.13 -0.45 -15.91
C GLU A 283 14.01 -1.37 -16.78
N LEU A 284 15.06 -0.80 -17.40
CA LEU A 284 16.02 -1.56 -18.18
C LEU A 284 17.03 -2.33 -17.30
N LYS A 285 16.62 -3.49 -16.77
CA LYS A 285 17.45 -4.37 -15.92
C LYS A 285 17.62 -5.77 -16.49
N GLY A 286 18.78 -6.39 -16.25
CA GLY A 286 19.10 -7.77 -16.67
C GLY A 286 18.95 -8.03 -18.18
N LEU A 287 19.41 -9.18 -18.68
CA LEU A 287 19.20 -9.51 -20.10
C LEU A 287 17.77 -10.00 -20.35
N GLY A 288 17.28 -10.91 -19.50
CA GLY A 288 15.95 -11.52 -19.65
C GLY A 288 14.79 -10.54 -19.50
N HIS A 289 14.86 -9.61 -18.53
CA HIS A 289 13.82 -8.60 -18.34
C HIS A 289 13.82 -7.56 -19.46
N LYS A 290 15.00 -7.10 -19.92
CA LYS A 290 15.10 -6.27 -21.14
C LYS A 290 14.46 -6.93 -22.36
N ALA A 291 14.70 -8.23 -22.58
CA ALA A 291 14.09 -8.95 -23.71
C ALA A 291 12.55 -8.97 -23.62
N LYS A 292 11.99 -9.19 -22.42
CA LYS A 292 10.53 -9.11 -22.19
C LYS A 292 9.98 -7.70 -22.44
N LEU A 293 10.67 -6.67 -21.96
CA LEU A 293 10.26 -5.28 -22.17
C LEU A 293 10.28 -4.89 -23.65
N VAL A 294 11.35 -5.25 -24.38
CA VAL A 294 11.43 -5.02 -25.83
C VAL A 294 10.30 -5.74 -26.56
N ARG A 295 10.00 -6.99 -26.18
CA ARG A 295 8.86 -7.75 -26.72
C ARG A 295 7.52 -7.03 -26.45
N LEU A 296 7.27 -6.60 -25.21
CA LEU A 296 6.06 -5.86 -24.86
C LEU A 296 5.94 -4.60 -25.72
N LEU A 297 6.97 -3.76 -25.77
CA LEU A 297 6.96 -2.52 -26.54
C LEU A 297 6.72 -2.76 -28.04
N ALA A 298 7.41 -3.75 -28.63
CA ALA A 298 7.24 -4.10 -30.04
C ALA A 298 5.83 -4.62 -30.35
N ARG A 299 5.28 -5.49 -29.49
CA ARG A 299 3.92 -6.03 -29.67
C ARG A 299 2.86 -4.96 -29.44
N THR A 300 3.05 -4.06 -28.49
CA THR A 300 2.17 -2.90 -28.28
C THR A 300 2.17 -2.01 -29.51
N LEU A 301 3.33 -1.60 -30.03
CA LEU A 301 3.42 -0.78 -31.25
C LEU A 301 2.77 -1.47 -32.46
N SER A 302 2.96 -2.79 -32.61
CA SER A 302 2.28 -3.57 -33.66
C SER A 302 0.77 -3.57 -33.48
N ALA A 303 0.27 -3.80 -32.26
CA ALA A 303 -1.16 -3.82 -31.97
C ALA A 303 -1.83 -2.47 -32.23
N LEU A 304 -1.20 -1.37 -31.80
CA LEU A 304 -1.70 -0.02 -32.05
C LEU A 304 -1.73 0.30 -33.55
N LYS A 305 -0.68 -0.08 -34.29
CA LYS A 305 -0.65 0.07 -35.76
C LYS A 305 -1.73 -0.76 -36.44
N ASP A 306 -2.00 -1.97 -35.98
CA ASP A 306 -3.06 -2.82 -36.55
C ASP A 306 -4.43 -2.18 -36.32
N VAL A 307 -4.69 -1.71 -35.10
CA VAL A 307 -5.93 -0.98 -34.75
C VAL A 307 -6.12 0.22 -35.66
N GLN A 308 -5.07 1.04 -35.85
CA GLN A 308 -5.14 2.22 -36.70
C GLN A 308 -5.31 1.88 -38.19
N LYS A 309 -4.46 1.00 -38.74
CA LYS A 309 -4.44 0.69 -40.18
C LYS A 309 -5.70 -0.05 -40.64
N GLN A 310 -6.26 -0.89 -39.78
CA GLN A 310 -7.45 -1.68 -40.09
C GLN A 310 -8.74 -0.98 -39.65
N GLY A 311 -8.64 0.20 -39.01
CA GLY A 311 -9.79 0.94 -38.49
C GLY A 311 -10.58 0.14 -37.44
N LEU A 312 -9.89 -0.67 -36.62
CA LEU A 312 -10.56 -1.47 -35.60
C LEU A 312 -11.14 -0.55 -34.53
N THR A 313 -12.38 -0.82 -34.13
CA THR A 313 -13.08 -0.08 -33.07
C THR A 313 -13.79 -1.05 -32.13
N GLY A 314 -14.18 -0.57 -30.95
CA GLY A 314 -14.97 -1.33 -29.97
C GLY A 314 -14.34 -2.69 -29.63
N ASP A 315 -15.14 -3.75 -29.77
CA ASP A 315 -14.73 -5.12 -29.43
C ASP A 315 -13.57 -5.63 -30.28
N ALA A 316 -13.51 -5.28 -31.57
CA ALA A 316 -12.43 -5.74 -32.46
C ALA A 316 -11.07 -5.17 -32.04
N ALA A 317 -11.02 -3.88 -31.70
CA ALA A 317 -9.81 -3.26 -31.16
C ALA A 317 -9.45 -3.87 -29.79
N THR A 318 -10.45 -4.08 -28.94
CA THR A 318 -10.27 -4.69 -27.61
C THR A 318 -9.67 -6.09 -27.72
N GLN A 319 -10.19 -6.96 -28.59
CA GLN A 319 -9.65 -8.31 -28.79
C GLN A 319 -8.19 -8.27 -29.27
N ARG A 320 -7.85 -7.35 -30.18
CA ARG A 320 -6.47 -7.19 -30.63
C ARG A 320 -5.52 -6.81 -29.49
N LEU A 321 -5.96 -5.93 -28.59
CA LEU A 321 -5.19 -5.41 -27.47
C LEU A 321 -5.10 -6.39 -26.29
N LEU A 322 -6.14 -7.19 -26.06
CA LEU A 322 -6.12 -8.25 -25.04
C LEU A 322 -5.00 -9.26 -25.25
N THR A 323 -4.51 -9.43 -26.49
CA THR A 323 -3.35 -10.29 -26.79
C THR A 323 -2.04 -9.84 -26.12
N LEU A 324 -1.99 -8.60 -25.60
CA LEU A 324 -0.84 -8.02 -24.89
C LEU A 324 -0.84 -8.33 -23.38
N VAL A 325 -1.99 -8.70 -22.82
CA VAL A 325 -2.17 -8.95 -21.37
C VAL A 325 -1.11 -9.91 -20.80
N PRO A 326 -0.75 -11.03 -21.45
CA PRO A 326 0.30 -11.91 -20.94
C PRO A 326 1.68 -11.24 -20.84
N ASP A 327 2.02 -10.34 -21.76
CA ASP A 327 3.31 -9.63 -21.72
C ASP A 327 3.35 -8.59 -20.60
N PHE A 328 2.23 -7.89 -20.35
CA PHE A 328 2.07 -7.01 -19.18
C PHE A 328 2.23 -7.79 -17.87
N TYR A 329 1.58 -8.96 -17.75
CA TYR A 329 1.75 -9.82 -16.57
C TYR A 329 3.18 -10.28 -16.36
N ALA A 330 3.90 -10.60 -17.44
CA ALA A 330 5.28 -11.06 -17.36
C ALA A 330 6.26 -9.99 -16.83
N LEU A 331 5.84 -8.72 -16.83
CA LEU A 331 6.56 -7.54 -16.35
C LEU A 331 5.87 -6.86 -15.16
N SER A 332 4.77 -7.42 -14.64
CA SER A 332 4.06 -6.82 -13.51
C SER A 332 4.91 -6.93 -12.24
N SER A 333 5.11 -5.79 -11.58
CA SER A 333 5.71 -5.71 -10.26
C SER A 333 4.80 -6.24 -9.15
N CYS A 334 3.48 -6.16 -9.34
CA CYS A 334 2.47 -6.77 -8.48
C CYS A 334 1.19 -7.10 -9.26
N PRO A 335 0.82 -8.38 -9.43
CA PRO A 335 -0.37 -8.80 -10.16
C PRO A 335 -1.62 -8.92 -9.27
N ASP A 336 -1.63 -8.27 -8.09
CA ASP A 336 -2.77 -8.22 -7.19
C ASP A 336 -3.61 -6.98 -7.46
N PHE A 337 -4.81 -7.17 -8.03
CA PHE A 337 -5.68 -6.08 -8.48
C PHE A 337 -6.75 -5.68 -7.46
N ILE A 338 -7.05 -6.53 -6.48
CA ILE A 338 -8.13 -6.29 -5.52
C ILE A 338 -7.63 -5.30 -4.48
N GLU A 339 -8.24 -4.13 -4.40
CA GLU A 339 -7.75 -3.01 -3.58
C GLU A 339 -8.17 -3.10 -2.12
N ASP A 340 -9.33 -3.70 -1.87
CA ASP A 340 -9.98 -3.75 -0.57
C ASP A 340 -9.95 -5.12 0.10
N GLU A 341 -9.07 -6.02 -0.33
CA GLU A 341 -8.77 -7.22 0.45
C GLU A 341 -8.07 -6.84 1.77
N GLY A 342 -8.08 -7.76 2.74
CA GLY A 342 -7.53 -7.56 4.06
C GLY A 342 -7.75 -8.78 4.94
N HIS A 343 -7.18 -8.77 6.14
CA HIS A 343 -7.20 -9.93 7.01
C HIS A 343 -8.63 -10.28 7.46
N TYR A 344 -8.81 -11.54 7.86
CA TYR A 344 -10.12 -12.10 8.23
C TYR A 344 -10.21 -12.46 9.72
N PHE A 345 -9.32 -11.94 10.57
CA PHE A 345 -9.25 -12.32 12.00
C PHE A 345 -10.57 -12.12 12.75
N ALA A 346 -11.32 -11.06 12.42
CA ALA A 346 -12.61 -10.78 13.05
C ALA A 346 -13.81 -11.40 12.31
N THR A 347 -13.63 -11.84 11.05
CA THR A 347 -14.71 -12.40 10.22
C THR A 347 -15.46 -13.56 10.86
N PRO A 348 -14.80 -14.58 11.46
CA PRO A 348 -15.50 -15.73 12.04
C PRO A 348 -16.13 -15.43 13.40
N LEU A 349 -15.93 -14.23 13.97
CA LEU A 349 -16.48 -13.89 15.28
C LEU A 349 -18.01 -13.72 15.20
N PRO A 350 -18.75 -14.09 16.26
CA PRO A 350 -20.16 -13.75 16.37
C PRO A 350 -20.41 -12.23 16.29
N ASP A 351 -21.57 -11.83 15.78
CA ASP A 351 -21.92 -10.41 15.63
C ASP A 351 -21.90 -9.63 16.96
N VAL A 352 -22.27 -10.28 18.06
CA VAL A 352 -22.19 -9.68 19.41
C VAL A 352 -20.75 -9.34 19.79
N ASP A 353 -19.78 -10.17 19.40
CA ASP A 353 -18.37 -9.97 19.68
C ASP A 353 -17.77 -8.89 18.78
N LYS A 354 -18.13 -8.89 17.49
CA LYS A 354 -17.75 -7.85 16.54
C LYS A 354 -18.21 -6.47 17.03
N ARG A 355 -19.47 -6.36 17.44
CA ARG A 355 -20.04 -5.09 17.96
C ARG A 355 -19.38 -4.67 19.27
N ALA A 356 -19.17 -5.60 20.21
CA ALA A 356 -18.45 -5.29 21.45
C ALA A 356 -17.01 -4.83 21.19
N LEU A 357 -16.31 -5.47 20.24
CA LEU A 357 -14.97 -5.07 19.83
C LEU A 357 -14.98 -3.66 19.23
N ILE A 358 -15.93 -3.32 18.35
CA ILE A 358 -16.08 -1.95 17.80
C ILE A 358 -16.19 -0.92 18.93
N GLU A 359 -17.05 -1.16 19.92
CA GLU A 359 -17.23 -0.24 21.05
C GLU A 359 -15.94 -0.05 21.85
N PHE A 360 -15.15 -1.10 22.04
CA PHE A 360 -13.84 -0.97 22.68
C PHE A 360 -12.83 -0.20 21.81
N LEU A 361 -12.78 -0.45 20.49
CA LEU A 361 -11.87 0.25 19.59
C LEU A 361 -12.14 1.76 19.52
N LYS A 362 -13.38 2.22 19.74
CA LYS A 362 -13.71 3.65 19.81
C LYS A 362 -13.06 4.36 20.99
N THR A 363 -12.58 3.64 22.00
CA THR A 363 -11.92 4.24 23.18
C THR A 363 -10.45 4.56 22.95
N PHE A 364 -9.88 4.17 21.80
CA PHE A 364 -8.46 4.29 21.48
C PHE A 364 -8.00 5.73 21.25
#